data_AF-A0A9E4ZLR5-F1
#
_entry.id   AF-A0A9E4ZLR5-F1
#
_cell.length_a   1.000
_cell.length_b   1.000
_cell.length_c   1.000
_cell.angle_alpha   90.00
_cell.angle_beta   90.00
_cell.angle_gamma   90.00
#
_symmetry.space_group_name_H-M   'P 1'
#
loop_
_entity.id
_entity.type
_entity.pdbx_description
1 polymer ?
#
loop_
_entity_poly.entity_id
_entity_poly.type
_entity_poly.pdbx_seq_one_letter_code
_entity_poly.pdbx_strand_id
1 'polypeptide(L)'
;MVNRRSPVDEFAAYIANRIIDGITECGGGVQEERGKKPGLVRRAVDFPSLALSVGVGPAMTFFLSKSSEDVKKIKGVYGYLNGNSNDRKDLCDEMKKEEGSGYAGYIAILMLILKEIGRADVDEINKVDNVMELYKKVLNIATHIDFKDFRTMNPYILEVKKVLEGLPL
;
A
#
# COMPACT_ATOMS: atom_id res chain seq x y z
N MET A 1 22.78 -14.14 21.39
CA MET A 1 22.15 -12.82 21.18
C MET A 1 20.93 -13.04 20.28
N VAL A 2 19.72 -12.89 20.81
CA VAL A 2 18.50 -12.96 19.99
C VAL A 2 18.44 -11.67 19.19
N ASN A 3 18.65 -11.76 17.88
CA ASN A 3 18.55 -10.64 16.96
C ASN A 3 17.07 -10.22 16.88
N ARG A 4 16.62 -9.35 17.80
CA ARG A 4 15.26 -8.80 17.75
C ARG A 4 15.21 -7.85 16.56
N ARG A 5 14.47 -8.22 15.52
CA ARG A 5 14.16 -7.33 14.39
C ARG A 5 13.45 -6.09 14.93
N SER A 6 13.66 -4.94 14.30
CA SER A 6 12.91 -3.75 14.68
C SER A 6 11.43 -3.91 14.28
N PRO A 7 10.48 -3.25 14.97
CA PRO A 7 9.06 -3.30 14.58
C PRO A 7 8.82 -2.90 13.12
N VAL A 8 9.65 -1.99 12.60
CA VAL A 8 9.64 -1.55 11.20
C VAL A 8 10.02 -2.69 10.26
N ASP A 9 11.07 -3.44 10.59
CA ASP A 9 11.51 -4.59 9.77
C ASP A 9 10.51 -5.74 9.83
N GLU A 10 9.89 -5.96 10.99
CA GLU A 10 8.85 -6.99 11.17
C GLU A 10 7.61 -6.65 10.33
N PHE A 11 7.16 -5.40 10.37
CA PHE A 11 6.05 -4.93 9.53
C PHE A 11 6.37 -5.06 8.03
N ALA A 12 7.55 -4.60 7.60
CA ALA A 12 7.94 -4.68 6.20
C ALA A 12 8.04 -6.13 5.72
N ALA A 13 8.63 -7.02 6.52
CA ALA A 13 8.69 -8.45 6.23
C ALA A 13 7.29 -9.09 6.16
N TYR A 14 6.37 -8.69 7.06
CA TYR A 14 4.98 -9.13 7.02
C TYR A 14 4.31 -8.74 5.69
N ILE A 15 4.42 -7.47 5.27
CA ILE A 15 3.87 -7.00 3.99
C ILE A 15 4.49 -7.76 2.80
N ALA A 16 5.81 -7.94 2.80
CA ALA A 16 6.51 -8.68 1.75
C ALA A 16 6.00 -10.13 1.64
N ASN A 17 5.89 -10.84 2.76
CA ASN A 17 5.38 -12.21 2.80
C ASN A 17 3.94 -12.30 2.29
N ARG A 18 3.05 -11.40 2.75
CA ARG A 18 1.66 -11.35 2.25
C ARG A 18 1.61 -11.14 0.74
N ILE A 19 2.47 -10.28 0.19
CA ILE A 19 2.52 -10.04 -1.25
C ILE A 19 3.04 -11.28 -1.98
N ILE A 20 4.11 -11.92 -1.51
CA ILE A 20 4.66 -13.17 -2.08
C ILE A 20 3.59 -14.26 -2.09
N ASP A 21 2.90 -14.48 -0.97
CA ASP A 21 1.83 -15.48 -0.85
C ASP A 21 0.65 -15.16 -1.80
N GLY A 22 0.37 -13.88 -2.01
CA GLY A 22 -0.70 -13.44 -2.90
C GLY A 22 -0.38 -13.73 -4.35
N ILE A 23 0.83 -13.39 -4.79
CA ILE A 23 1.24 -13.49 -6.19
C ILE A 23 1.52 -14.90 -6.67
N THR A 24 1.86 -15.85 -5.79
CA THR A 24 2.11 -17.26 -6.19
C THR A 24 0.89 -17.88 -6.87
N GLU A 25 -0.29 -17.31 -6.65
CA GLU A 25 -1.56 -17.78 -7.21
C GLU A 25 -2.25 -16.71 -8.08
N CYS A 26 -1.60 -15.56 -8.30
CA CYS A 26 -1.96 -14.60 -9.34
C CYS A 26 -1.46 -15.14 -10.68
N GLY A 27 -2.22 -16.02 -11.32
CA GLY A 27 -1.79 -16.72 -12.54
C GLY A 27 -1.14 -15.79 -13.58
N GLY A 28 0.05 -16.15 -14.07
CA GLY A 28 0.75 -15.65 -15.28
C GLY A 28 1.11 -14.16 -15.40
N GLY A 29 0.24 -13.25 -14.98
CA GLY A 29 0.27 -11.82 -15.35
C GLY A 29 1.38 -10.97 -14.73
N VAL A 30 2.13 -11.51 -13.77
CA VAL A 30 3.34 -10.86 -13.24
C VAL A 30 4.54 -11.08 -14.18
N GLN A 31 4.53 -12.14 -15.01
CA GLN A 31 5.72 -12.62 -15.72
C GLN A 31 5.91 -12.11 -17.16
N GLU A 32 4.94 -11.42 -17.77
CA GLU A 32 4.94 -11.33 -19.25
C GLU A 32 5.81 -10.24 -19.89
N GLU A 33 6.26 -9.21 -19.16
CA GLU A 33 7.16 -8.19 -19.72
C GLU A 33 8.51 -8.14 -19.01
N ARG A 34 9.57 -8.62 -19.69
CA ARG A 34 10.96 -8.45 -19.25
C ARG A 34 11.31 -6.97 -19.15
N GLY A 35 11.77 -6.53 -17.98
CA GLY A 35 12.33 -5.18 -17.76
C GLY A 35 11.39 -4.15 -17.13
N LYS A 36 10.08 -4.43 -16.96
CA LYS A 36 9.17 -3.55 -16.20
C LYS A 36 8.91 -4.09 -14.80
N LYS A 37 9.10 -3.23 -13.79
CA LYS A 37 8.70 -3.50 -12.40
C LYS A 37 7.16 -3.55 -12.29
N PRO A 38 6.58 -4.45 -11.48
CA PRO A 38 5.15 -4.47 -11.15
C PRO A 38 4.60 -3.10 -10.71
N GLY A 39 3.33 -2.83 -10.98
CA GLY A 39 2.65 -1.59 -10.63
C GLY A 39 2.87 -1.16 -9.18
N LEU A 40 2.54 -2.04 -8.23
CA LEU A 40 2.71 -1.81 -6.80
C LEU A 40 4.16 -1.47 -6.41
N VAL A 41 5.13 -2.20 -6.95
CA VAL A 41 6.57 -1.95 -6.68
C VAL A 41 6.98 -0.58 -7.21
N ARG A 42 6.58 -0.21 -8.44
CA ARG A 42 6.87 1.13 -8.97
C ARG A 42 6.32 2.22 -8.06
N ARG A 43 5.08 2.07 -7.59
CA ARG A 43 4.46 3.05 -6.67
C ARG A 43 5.20 3.15 -5.32
N ALA A 44 5.70 2.04 -4.80
CA ALA A 44 6.53 2.03 -3.59
C ALA A 44 7.86 2.76 -3.75
N VAL A 45 8.42 2.77 -4.96
CA VAL A 45 9.65 3.51 -5.29
C VAL A 45 9.37 5.00 -5.49
N ASP A 46 8.28 5.32 -6.18
CA ASP A 46 7.92 6.68 -6.56
C ASP A 46 7.44 7.52 -5.37
N PHE A 47 6.66 6.92 -4.47
CA PHE A 47 5.96 7.65 -3.42
C PHE A 47 6.88 8.41 -2.46
N PRO A 48 7.98 7.85 -1.92
CA PRO A 48 8.83 8.58 -0.98
C PRO A 48 9.39 9.88 -1.56
N SER A 49 9.84 9.85 -2.82
CA SER A 49 10.34 11.05 -3.51
C SER A 49 9.26 12.10 -3.71
N LEU A 50 8.05 11.67 -4.07
CA LEU A 50 6.90 12.56 -4.20
C LEU A 50 6.51 13.17 -2.85
N ALA A 51 6.39 12.35 -1.81
CA ALA A 51 6.03 12.78 -0.46
C ALA A 51 7.05 13.78 0.13
N LEU A 52 8.34 13.60 -0.15
CA LEU A 52 9.37 14.57 0.25
C LEU A 52 9.25 15.90 -0.50
N SER A 53 8.79 15.87 -1.75
CA SER A 53 8.73 17.05 -2.62
C SER A 53 7.47 17.89 -2.39
N VAL A 54 6.31 17.25 -2.19
CA VAL A 54 5.00 17.95 -2.08
C VAL A 54 4.33 17.76 -0.71
N GLY A 55 4.91 16.95 0.18
CA GLY A 55 4.29 16.52 1.43
C GLY A 55 3.49 15.22 1.27
N VAL A 56 3.38 14.47 2.38
CA VAL A 56 2.71 13.16 2.39
C VAL A 56 1.21 13.24 2.04
N GLY A 57 0.49 14.23 2.58
CA GLY A 57 -0.94 14.38 2.32
C GLY A 57 -1.27 14.67 0.86
N PRO A 58 -0.61 15.67 0.23
CA PRO A 58 -0.73 15.90 -1.21
C PRO A 58 -0.30 14.70 -2.06
N ALA A 59 0.78 14.00 -1.71
CA ALA A 59 1.21 12.79 -2.41
C ALA A 59 0.17 11.66 -2.34
N MET A 60 -0.43 11.43 -1.17
CA MET A 60 -1.51 10.45 -0.99
C MET A 60 -2.77 10.84 -1.74
N THR A 61 -3.13 12.13 -1.73
CA THR A 61 -4.28 12.65 -2.49
C THR A 61 -4.07 12.44 -4.00
N PHE A 62 -2.85 12.65 -4.50
CA PHE A 62 -2.51 12.34 -5.89
C PHE A 62 -2.68 10.85 -6.19
N PHE A 63 -2.14 9.95 -5.36
CA PHE A 63 -2.30 8.50 -5.54
C PHE A 63 -3.79 8.10 -5.52
N LEU A 64 -4.58 8.70 -4.62
CA LEU A 64 -6.01 8.45 -4.52
C LEU A 64 -6.74 8.89 -5.80
N SER A 65 -6.39 10.04 -6.37
CA SER A 65 -6.96 10.51 -7.65
C SER A 65 -6.69 9.54 -8.80
N LYS A 66 -5.53 8.86 -8.79
CA LYS A 66 -5.17 7.83 -9.77
C LYS A 66 -5.89 6.50 -9.54
N SER A 67 -6.46 6.31 -8.35
CA SER A 67 -7.25 5.13 -7.96
C SER A 67 -8.76 5.38 -8.02
N SER A 68 -9.18 6.55 -8.50
CA SER A 68 -10.56 7.05 -8.35
C SER A 68 -11.60 6.20 -9.09
N GLU A 69 -11.21 5.51 -10.16
CA GLU A 69 -12.10 4.60 -10.90
C GLU A 69 -12.43 3.31 -10.13
N ASP A 70 -11.59 2.91 -9.17
CA ASP A 70 -11.81 1.71 -8.37
C ASP A 70 -11.28 1.86 -6.94
N VAL A 71 -11.87 2.79 -6.20
CA VAL A 71 -11.58 3.01 -4.77
C VAL A 71 -11.87 1.75 -3.94
N LYS A 72 -12.76 0.86 -4.39
CA LYS A 72 -13.05 -0.42 -3.71
C LYS A 72 -11.82 -1.32 -3.66
N LYS A 73 -10.96 -1.26 -4.68
CA LYS A 73 -9.69 -1.99 -4.71
C LYS A 73 -8.78 -1.66 -3.54
N ILE A 74 -8.81 -0.43 -3.01
CA ILE A 74 -8.08 -0.05 -1.80
C ILE A 74 -8.55 -0.93 -0.62
N LYS A 75 -9.87 -1.08 -0.43
CA LYS A 75 -10.45 -1.91 0.63
C LYS A 75 -10.11 -3.38 0.43
N GLY A 76 -10.16 -3.89 -0.81
CA GLY A 76 -9.82 -5.29 -1.11
C GLY A 76 -8.36 -5.62 -0.81
N VAL A 77 -7.42 -4.81 -1.33
CA VAL A 77 -5.98 -5.00 -1.03
C VAL A 77 -5.69 -4.81 0.45
N TYR A 78 -6.29 -3.80 1.09
CA TYR A 78 -6.14 -3.58 2.53
C TYR A 78 -6.65 -4.78 3.34
N GLY A 79 -7.83 -5.31 3.01
CA GLY A 79 -8.40 -6.48 3.65
C GLY A 79 -7.52 -7.71 3.52
N TYR A 80 -6.97 -7.95 2.32
CA TYR A 80 -6.03 -9.05 2.08
C TYR A 80 -4.73 -8.88 2.87
N LEU A 81 -4.07 -7.73 2.75
CA LEU A 81 -2.79 -7.49 3.42
C LEU A 81 -2.94 -7.46 4.96
N ASN A 82 -4.08 -7.00 5.50
CA ASN A 82 -4.36 -7.04 6.94
C ASN A 82 -4.79 -8.43 7.46
N GLY A 83 -4.93 -9.44 6.60
CA GLY A 83 -5.37 -10.78 7.00
C GLY A 83 -6.88 -10.91 7.28
N ASN A 84 -7.69 -9.91 6.91
CA ASN A 84 -9.15 -9.94 7.07
C ASN A 84 -9.87 -10.62 5.89
N SER A 85 -9.16 -10.84 4.78
CA SER A 85 -9.66 -11.50 3.57
C SER A 85 -8.59 -12.43 3.00
N ASN A 86 -9.03 -13.53 2.39
CA ASN A 86 -8.20 -14.40 1.57
C ASN A 86 -8.37 -14.11 0.06
N ASP A 87 -9.25 -13.18 -0.31
CA ASP A 87 -9.40 -12.75 -1.70
C ASP A 87 -8.19 -11.89 -2.10
N ARG A 88 -7.47 -12.37 -3.10
CA ARG A 88 -6.24 -11.77 -3.65
C ARG A 88 -6.46 -11.06 -4.99
N LYS A 89 -7.67 -11.09 -5.55
CA LYS A 89 -7.93 -10.60 -6.92
C LYS A 89 -7.45 -9.15 -7.10
N ASP A 90 -7.83 -8.30 -6.16
CA ASP A 90 -7.48 -6.88 -6.17
C ASP A 90 -5.96 -6.68 -6.03
N LEU A 91 -5.28 -7.51 -5.22
CA LEU A 91 -3.82 -7.49 -5.14
C LEU A 91 -3.20 -7.88 -6.48
N CYS A 92 -3.70 -8.94 -7.14
CA CYS A 92 -3.19 -9.38 -8.45
C CYS A 92 -3.29 -8.27 -9.50
N ASP A 93 -4.38 -7.51 -9.52
CA ASP A 93 -4.56 -6.38 -10.43
C ASP A 93 -3.53 -5.26 -10.17
N GLU A 94 -3.22 -4.98 -8.91
CA GLU A 94 -2.22 -3.96 -8.54
C GLU A 94 -0.78 -4.40 -8.85
N MET A 95 -0.56 -5.71 -9.03
CA MET A 95 0.73 -6.29 -9.43
C MET A 95 0.95 -6.31 -10.95
N LYS A 96 -0.07 -6.00 -11.76
CA LYS A 96 0.09 -5.88 -13.21
C LYS A 96 1.09 -4.78 -13.59
N LYS A 97 1.69 -4.92 -14.77
CA LYS A 97 2.71 -3.99 -15.29
C LYS A 97 2.14 -2.82 -16.10
N GLU A 98 0.82 -2.77 -16.27
CA GLU A 98 0.09 -1.71 -16.97
C GLU A 98 0.18 -0.35 -16.25
N GLU A 99 -0.07 0.73 -16.99
CA GLU A 99 -0.18 2.06 -16.38
C GLU A 99 -1.46 2.16 -15.55
N GLY A 100 -1.40 2.87 -14.41
CA GLY A 100 -2.53 2.96 -13.48
C GLY A 100 -2.56 1.86 -12.40
N SER A 101 -1.87 0.72 -12.58
CA SER A 101 -1.73 -0.28 -11.52
C SER A 101 -0.80 0.15 -10.39
N GLY A 102 -1.14 -0.30 -9.19
CA GLY A 102 -0.32 -0.16 -7.98
C GLY A 102 -0.71 1.01 -7.09
N TYR A 103 -1.50 1.97 -7.58
CA TYR A 103 -1.90 3.13 -6.79
C TYR A 103 -2.83 2.73 -5.65
N ALA A 104 -3.86 1.93 -5.91
CA ALA A 104 -4.81 1.50 -4.89
C ALA A 104 -4.13 0.58 -3.87
N GLY A 105 -3.28 -0.33 -4.36
CA GLY A 105 -2.52 -1.24 -3.51
C GLY A 105 -1.51 -0.51 -2.63
N TYR A 106 -0.85 0.52 -3.16
CA TYR A 106 0.08 1.29 -2.35
C TYR A 106 -0.63 2.19 -1.33
N ILE A 107 -1.79 2.75 -1.66
CA ILE A 107 -2.63 3.44 -0.65
C ILE A 107 -3.02 2.47 0.46
N ALA A 108 -3.41 1.24 0.14
CA ALA A 108 -3.72 0.23 1.15
C ALA A 108 -2.53 -0.05 2.08
N ILE A 109 -1.30 -0.11 1.55
CA ILE A 109 -0.09 -0.22 2.38
C ILE A 109 0.10 1.01 3.27
N LEU A 110 -0.10 2.22 2.75
CA LEU A 110 0.00 3.45 3.55
C LEU A 110 -1.05 3.49 4.67
N MET A 111 -2.26 2.97 4.42
CA MET A 111 -3.28 2.79 5.47
C MET A 111 -2.79 1.83 6.55
N LEU A 112 -2.18 0.69 6.17
CA LEU A 112 -1.61 -0.25 7.14
C LEU A 112 -0.49 0.38 7.97
N ILE A 113 0.37 1.20 7.35
CA ILE A 113 1.41 1.94 8.09
C ILE A 113 0.77 2.90 9.09
N LEU A 114 -0.25 3.66 8.68
CA LEU A 114 -0.97 4.57 9.58
C LEU A 114 -1.57 3.81 10.77
N LYS A 115 -2.19 2.66 10.51
CA LYS A 115 -2.70 1.78 11.56
C LYS A 115 -1.58 1.30 12.50
N GLU A 116 -0.46 0.86 11.97
CA GLU A 116 0.70 0.39 12.74
C GLU A 116 1.24 1.46 13.68
N ILE A 117 1.21 2.74 13.27
CA ILE A 117 1.63 3.87 14.11
C ILE A 117 0.53 4.39 15.05
N GLY A 118 -0.62 3.72 15.12
CA GLY A 118 -1.69 3.99 16.09
C GLY A 118 -2.83 4.90 15.60
N ARG A 119 -2.99 5.11 14.29
CA ARG A 119 -4.10 5.88 13.72
C ARG A 119 -5.40 5.06 13.68
N ALA A 120 -6.24 5.24 14.70
CA ALA A 120 -7.49 4.49 14.87
C ALA A 120 -8.56 4.78 13.79
N ASP A 121 -8.49 5.95 13.14
CA ASP A 121 -9.41 6.35 12.07
C ASP A 121 -9.31 5.46 10.81
N VAL A 122 -8.23 4.68 10.68
CA VAL A 122 -8.00 3.72 9.60
C VAL A 122 -8.84 2.44 9.75
N ASP A 123 -9.06 1.96 10.97
CA ASP A 123 -9.73 0.65 11.19
C ASP A 123 -11.16 0.60 10.65
N GLU A 124 -11.78 1.77 10.53
CA GLU A 124 -13.14 1.89 10.03
C GLU A 124 -13.24 1.74 8.51
N ILE A 125 -12.14 1.72 7.75
CA ILE A 125 -12.14 1.55 6.28
C ILE A 125 -12.85 0.27 5.85
N ASN A 126 -12.64 -0.84 6.57
CA ASN A 126 -13.27 -2.12 6.25
C ASN A 126 -14.78 -2.14 6.47
N LYS A 127 -15.31 -1.19 7.26
CA LYS A 127 -16.74 -1.10 7.61
C LYS A 127 -17.53 -0.24 6.62
N VAL A 128 -16.86 0.43 5.68
CA VAL A 128 -17.52 1.30 4.70
C VAL A 128 -17.83 0.51 3.44
N ASP A 129 -19.11 0.42 3.08
CA ASP A 129 -19.58 -0.31 1.89
C ASP A 129 -19.89 0.61 0.71
N ASN A 130 -20.19 1.88 0.98
CA ASN A 130 -20.42 2.88 -0.05
C ASN A 130 -19.09 3.42 -0.62
N VAL A 131 -18.93 3.41 -1.94
CA VAL A 131 -17.70 3.85 -2.63
C VAL A 131 -17.38 5.31 -2.37
N MET A 132 -18.39 6.18 -2.40
CA MET A 132 -18.20 7.61 -2.20
C MET A 132 -17.82 7.92 -0.75
N GLU A 133 -18.39 7.20 0.21
CA GLU A 133 -18.00 7.30 1.62
C GLU A 133 -16.57 6.80 1.83
N LEU A 134 -16.20 5.68 1.21
CA LEU A 134 -14.84 5.15 1.28
C LEU A 134 -13.84 6.15 0.72
N TYR A 135 -14.13 6.73 -0.46
CA TYR A 135 -13.30 7.77 -1.06
C TYR A 135 -13.13 8.97 -0.13
N LYS A 136 -14.24 9.52 0.38
CA LYS A 136 -14.21 10.66 1.31
C LYS A 136 -13.40 10.35 2.56
N LYS A 137 -13.49 9.12 3.07
CA LYS A 137 -12.76 8.69 4.25
C LYS A 137 -11.26 8.61 3.99
N VAL A 138 -10.84 7.95 2.90
CA VAL A 138 -9.42 7.86 2.53
C VAL A 138 -8.86 9.26 2.24
N LEU A 139 -9.63 10.12 1.57
CA LEU A 139 -9.25 11.51 1.33
C LEU A 139 -9.08 12.27 2.64
N ASN A 140 -10.02 12.13 3.58
CA ASN A 140 -9.94 12.77 4.89
C ASN A 140 -8.71 12.32 5.68
N ILE A 141 -8.39 11.03 5.66
CA ILE A 141 -7.17 10.50 6.28
C ILE A 141 -5.94 11.14 5.63
N ALA A 142 -5.88 11.15 4.30
CA ALA A 142 -4.74 11.70 3.54
C ALA A 142 -4.52 13.20 3.81
N THR A 143 -5.57 14.00 3.95
CA THR A 143 -5.46 15.45 4.19
C THR A 143 -5.18 15.81 5.65
N HIS A 144 -5.28 14.86 6.58
CA HIS A 144 -5.05 15.05 8.03
C HIS A 144 -3.88 14.21 8.55
N ILE A 145 -2.84 14.04 7.74
CA ILE A 145 -1.56 13.48 8.21
C ILE A 145 -0.69 14.65 8.66
N ASP A 146 -0.45 14.72 9.98
CA ASP A 146 0.40 15.76 10.54
C ASP A 146 1.90 15.41 10.42
N PHE A 147 2.75 16.33 10.85
CA PHE A 147 4.20 16.13 10.80
C PHE A 147 4.68 14.98 11.70
N LYS A 148 4.04 14.75 12.84
CA LYS A 148 4.39 13.69 13.78
C LYS A 148 4.08 12.33 13.16
N ASP A 149 2.91 12.19 12.56
CA ASP A 149 2.50 11.00 11.82
C ASP A 149 3.50 10.73 10.70
N PHE A 150 3.77 11.72 9.84
CA PHE A 150 4.73 11.54 8.74
C PHE A 150 6.12 11.10 9.23
N ARG A 151 6.65 11.72 10.28
CA ARG A 151 7.95 11.35 10.86
C ARG A 151 7.96 9.91 11.37
N THR A 152 6.84 9.42 11.89
CA THR A 152 6.70 8.07 12.43
C THR A 152 6.46 7.04 11.30
N MET A 153 5.72 7.41 10.26
CA MET A 153 5.48 6.58 9.07
C MET A 153 6.73 6.40 8.20
N ASN A 154 7.58 7.42 8.11
CA ASN A 154 8.66 7.47 7.13
C ASN A 154 9.63 6.26 7.19
N PRO A 155 10.06 5.77 8.37
CA PRO A 155 10.83 4.53 8.45
C PRO A 155 10.12 3.32 7.83
N TYR A 156 8.82 3.16 8.08
CA TYR A 156 8.01 2.09 7.48
C TYR A 156 7.90 2.23 5.98
N ILE A 157 7.66 3.45 5.47
CA ILE A 157 7.61 3.73 4.03
C ILE A 157 8.92 3.31 3.36
N LEU A 158 10.07 3.67 3.94
CA LEU A 158 11.38 3.35 3.39
C LEU A 158 11.68 1.85 3.46
N GLU A 159 11.32 1.17 4.54
CA GLU A 159 11.58 -0.25 4.69
C GLU A 159 10.67 -1.09 3.78
N VAL A 160 9.39 -0.73 3.68
CA VAL A 160 8.46 -1.29 2.69
C VAL A 160 9.02 -1.12 1.27
N LYS A 161 9.50 0.07 0.91
CA LYS A 161 10.15 0.27 -0.39
C LYS A 161 11.27 -0.73 -0.62
N LYS A 162 12.20 -0.87 0.33
CA LYS A 162 13.35 -1.78 0.19
C LYS A 162 12.91 -3.23 -0.03
N VAL A 163 12.00 -3.73 0.80
CA VAL A 163 11.56 -5.14 0.70
C VAL A 163 10.80 -5.38 -0.61
N LEU A 164 9.94 -4.44 -1.05
CA LEU A 164 9.20 -4.57 -2.30
C LEU A 164 10.10 -4.49 -3.54
N GLU A 165 11.14 -3.64 -3.51
CA GLU A 165 12.14 -3.60 -4.59
C GLU A 165 12.98 -4.87 -4.66
N GLY A 166 13.17 -5.57 -3.54
CA GLY A 166 13.93 -6.81 -3.46
C GLY A 166 13.14 -8.08 -3.77
N LEU A 167 11.83 -7.98 -4.05
CA LEU A 167 11.01 -9.15 -4.36
C LEU A 167 11.40 -9.75 -5.72
N PRO A 168 11.44 -11.09 -5.85
CA PRO A 168 11.74 -11.77 -7.11
C PRO A 168 10.50 -11.80 -8.03
N LEU A 169 10.17 -10.67 -8.66
CA LEU A 169 8.93 -10.43 -9.45
C LEU A 169 9.17 -10.15 -10.94
#